data_AF-A0A816G1F6-F1
#
_entry.id   AF-A0A816G1F6-F1
#
_cell.length_a   1.000
_cell.length_b   1.000
_cell.length_c   1.000
_cell.angle_alpha   90.00
_cell.angle_beta   90.00
_cell.angle_gamma   90.00
#
_symmetry.space_group_name_H-M   'P 1'
#
loop_
_entity.id
_entity.type
_entity.pdbx_description
1 polymer ?
#
loop_
_entity_poly.entity_id
_entity_poly.type
_entity_poly.pdbx_seq_one_letter_code
_entity_poly.pdbx_strand_id
1 'polypeptide(L)'
;MAAVNVYHTSVTTENLSRNDILQWINTALDANFNKIEGLCTGAAYCQFMEMMFPGSLQIKRVKFNAKLEHENIQNFKILQNAFRAIRIEKIVPVEKLVKGKFQDNFEFVQWFKKFFDANYTDAQDYDPVAARDGQPLGGDTKATGPGAGGSSGIRAPPAPRVPVTRPPAAAPQPSKPVTTTKPVQQQPPKTTSVIHRPTIPANHSSTINNHHQGTNNNENLRLQQEIDNLQEIIQQHAAQI
;
A
#
# COMPACT_ATOMS: atom_id res chain seq x y z
N MET A 1 -22.77 -11.52 -7.43
CA MET A 1 -22.84 -12.39 -6.22
C MET A 1 -22.66 -11.52 -4.98
N ALA A 2 -23.03 -12.00 -3.80
CA ALA A 2 -22.70 -11.37 -2.52
C ALA A 2 -21.89 -12.37 -1.69
N ALA A 3 -20.94 -11.88 -0.88
CA ALA A 3 -20.07 -12.73 -0.09
C ALA A 3 -20.73 -13.18 1.24
N VAL A 4 -20.35 -14.36 1.71
CA VAL A 4 -20.63 -14.83 3.07
C VAL A 4 -19.70 -14.08 4.03
N ASN A 5 -20.28 -13.25 4.89
CA ASN A 5 -19.52 -12.51 5.91
C ASN A 5 -19.14 -13.42 7.09
N VAL A 6 -17.92 -13.27 7.58
CA VAL A 6 -17.37 -14.04 8.72
C VAL A 6 -17.00 -13.07 9.84
N TYR A 7 -17.47 -13.37 11.05
CA TYR A 7 -17.24 -12.57 12.26
C TYR A 7 -16.31 -13.31 13.23
N HIS A 8 -15.71 -12.58 14.16
CA HIS A 8 -14.92 -13.20 15.23
C HIS A 8 -15.85 -13.59 16.38
N THR A 9 -15.85 -14.86 16.76
CA THR A 9 -16.54 -15.36 17.96
C THR A 9 -15.58 -16.27 18.73
N SER A 10 -15.73 -16.32 20.06
CA SER A 10 -14.84 -17.07 20.97
C SER A 10 -14.83 -18.59 20.74
N VAL A 11 -15.72 -19.10 19.87
CA VAL A 11 -15.88 -20.52 19.51
C VAL A 11 -15.26 -20.85 18.14
N THR A 12 -14.42 -19.96 17.56
CA THR A 12 -13.76 -20.19 16.25
C THR A 12 -12.46 -20.98 16.39
N THR A 13 -12.60 -22.26 16.76
CA THR A 13 -11.55 -23.17 17.29
C THR A 13 -10.24 -23.25 16.49
N GLU A 14 -10.26 -23.08 15.17
CA GLU A 14 -9.08 -23.31 14.31
C GLU A 14 -8.50 -22.00 13.75
N ASN A 15 -7.44 -21.51 14.39
CA ASN A 15 -6.57 -20.44 13.88
C ASN A 15 -5.26 -21.08 13.41
N LEU A 16 -4.86 -20.85 12.15
CA LEU A 16 -3.68 -21.48 11.56
C LEU A 16 -2.38 -20.95 12.20
N SER A 17 -1.30 -21.72 12.20
CA SER A 17 0.00 -21.16 12.61
C SER A 17 0.53 -20.18 11.55
N ARG A 18 1.51 -19.36 11.95
CA ARG A 18 2.25 -18.49 11.04
C ARG A 18 2.79 -19.24 9.81
N ASN A 19 3.26 -20.47 10.01
CA ASN A 19 3.86 -21.26 8.93
C ASN A 19 2.78 -21.75 7.97
N ASP A 20 1.65 -22.25 8.48
CA ASP A 20 0.58 -22.81 7.66
C ASP A 20 -0.11 -21.73 6.83
N ILE A 21 -0.25 -20.50 7.35
CA ILE A 21 -0.74 -19.35 6.59
C ILE A 21 0.23 -18.99 5.46
N LEU A 22 1.55 -18.96 5.71
CA LEU A 22 2.53 -18.68 4.65
C LEU A 22 2.54 -19.78 3.59
N GLN A 23 2.48 -21.05 4.00
CA GLN A 23 2.39 -22.18 3.07
C GLN A 23 1.11 -22.12 2.23
N TRP A 24 -0.05 -21.88 2.85
CA TRP A 24 -1.32 -21.72 2.14
C TRP A 24 -1.27 -20.61 1.08
N ILE A 25 -0.76 -19.42 1.43
CA ILE A 25 -0.68 -18.30 0.48
C ILE A 25 0.30 -18.60 -0.65
N ASN A 26 1.45 -19.19 -0.32
CA ASN A 26 2.47 -19.53 -1.31
C ASN A 26 1.99 -20.61 -2.29
N THR A 27 1.28 -21.63 -1.81
CA THR A 27 0.69 -22.68 -2.65
C THR A 27 -0.52 -22.17 -3.47
N ALA A 28 -1.42 -21.40 -2.87
CA ALA A 28 -2.64 -20.95 -3.55
C ALA A 28 -2.39 -19.88 -4.62
N LEU A 29 -1.35 -19.04 -4.45
CA LEU A 29 -1.06 -17.94 -5.38
C LEU A 29 0.23 -18.14 -6.19
N ASP A 30 0.92 -19.29 -6.13
CA ASP A 30 2.29 -19.44 -6.63
C ASP A 30 3.18 -18.23 -6.23
N ALA A 31 3.41 -18.11 -4.92
CA ALA A 31 4.02 -16.95 -4.30
C ALA A 31 5.13 -17.33 -3.32
N ASN A 32 6.03 -16.39 -3.01
CA ASN A 32 7.23 -16.63 -2.20
C ASN A 32 7.29 -15.75 -0.94
N PHE A 33 6.24 -15.75 -0.11
CA PHE A 33 6.23 -15.05 1.17
C PHE A 33 6.99 -15.82 2.24
N ASN A 34 8.04 -15.20 2.77
CA ASN A 34 8.82 -15.70 3.92
C ASN A 34 8.36 -15.12 5.27
N LYS A 35 7.44 -14.13 5.25
CA LYS A 35 7.02 -13.32 6.39
C LYS A 35 5.59 -12.81 6.21
N ILE A 36 4.79 -12.81 7.28
CA ILE A 36 3.41 -12.29 7.29
C ILE A 36 3.40 -10.78 7.00
N GLU A 37 4.44 -10.08 7.43
CA GLU A 37 4.68 -8.66 7.17
C GLU A 37 4.69 -8.31 5.67
N GLY A 38 5.03 -9.25 4.77
CA GLY A 38 5.00 -9.04 3.32
C GLY A 38 3.59 -8.85 2.74
N LEU A 39 2.55 -9.27 3.47
CA LEU A 39 1.16 -9.04 3.10
C LEU A 39 0.74 -7.57 3.24
N CYS A 40 1.59 -6.73 3.84
CA CYS A 40 1.38 -5.27 3.92
C CYS A 40 1.34 -4.58 2.54
N THR A 41 1.77 -5.26 1.49
CA THR A 41 1.64 -4.82 0.08
C THR A 41 0.19 -4.78 -0.40
N GLY A 42 -0.74 -5.49 0.25
CA GLY A 42 -2.14 -5.60 -0.16
C GLY A 42 -2.39 -6.46 -1.40
N ALA A 43 -1.36 -6.79 -2.18
CA ALA A 43 -1.49 -7.43 -3.49
C ALA A 43 -2.06 -8.85 -3.43
N ALA A 44 -1.64 -9.66 -2.45
CA ALA A 44 -2.15 -11.02 -2.25
C ALA A 44 -3.65 -11.05 -1.96
N TYR A 45 -4.15 -10.15 -1.11
CA TYR A 45 -5.59 -10.04 -0.82
C TYR A 45 -6.41 -9.63 -2.05
N CYS A 46 -5.87 -8.74 -2.90
CA CYS A 46 -6.50 -8.42 -4.17
C CYS A 46 -6.51 -9.63 -5.12
N GLN A 47 -5.46 -10.45 -5.13
CA GLN A 47 -5.45 -11.65 -5.98
C GLN A 47 -6.45 -12.70 -5.51
N PHE A 48 -6.52 -12.98 -4.21
CA PHE A 48 -7.54 -13.87 -3.63
C PHE A 48 -8.98 -13.40 -3.90
N MET A 49 -9.22 -12.09 -3.90
CA MET A 49 -10.55 -11.52 -4.20
C MET A 49 -10.93 -11.70 -5.68
N GLU A 50 -9.97 -11.68 -6.61
CA GLU A 50 -10.21 -12.01 -8.02
C GLU A 50 -10.42 -13.53 -8.22
N MET A 51 -9.72 -14.37 -7.44
CA MET A 51 -9.90 -15.83 -7.44
C MET A 51 -11.29 -16.25 -6.90
N MET A 52 -11.73 -15.71 -5.76
CA MET A 52 -13.05 -16.00 -5.20
C MET A 52 -14.20 -15.33 -5.98
N PHE A 53 -13.97 -14.11 -6.47
CA PHE A 53 -15.00 -13.30 -7.11
C PHE A 53 -14.44 -12.61 -8.37
N PRO A 54 -14.31 -13.35 -9.49
CA PRO A 54 -13.79 -12.80 -10.75
C PRO A 54 -14.53 -11.54 -11.18
N GLY A 55 -13.78 -10.51 -11.59
CA GLY A 55 -14.31 -9.20 -11.97
C GLY A 55 -14.82 -8.33 -10.81
N SER A 56 -14.68 -8.76 -9.54
CA SER A 56 -15.00 -7.92 -8.38
C SER A 56 -14.05 -6.72 -8.22
N LEU A 57 -12.89 -6.77 -8.88
CA LEU A 57 -11.88 -5.71 -8.85
C LEU A 57 -11.12 -5.58 -10.18
N GLN A 58 -10.34 -4.51 -10.27
CA GLN A 58 -9.55 -4.20 -11.46
C GLN A 58 -8.13 -4.75 -11.28
N ILE A 59 -7.95 -6.06 -11.46
CA ILE A 59 -6.68 -6.77 -11.18
C ILE A 59 -5.46 -6.12 -11.85
N LYS A 60 -5.63 -5.61 -13.08
CA LYS A 60 -4.61 -4.87 -13.85
C LYS A 60 -4.16 -3.51 -13.26
N ARG A 61 -4.77 -3.07 -12.15
CA ARG A 61 -4.36 -1.88 -11.39
C ARG A 61 -3.64 -2.23 -10.07
N VAL A 62 -3.60 -3.51 -9.71
CA VAL A 62 -2.88 -4.01 -8.53
C VAL A 62 -1.39 -3.99 -8.83
N LYS A 63 -0.60 -3.45 -7.90
CA LYS A 63 0.86 -3.42 -7.96
C LYS A 63 1.41 -4.63 -7.22
N PHE A 64 1.67 -5.72 -7.92
CA PHE A 64 2.21 -6.96 -7.31
C PHE A 64 3.64 -6.75 -6.79
N ASN A 65 4.46 -5.99 -7.51
CA ASN A 65 5.83 -5.60 -7.10
C ASN A 65 5.87 -4.21 -6.44
N ALA A 66 4.91 -3.92 -5.55
CA ALA A 66 4.85 -2.67 -4.78
C ALA A 66 6.02 -2.56 -3.79
N LYS A 67 6.67 -1.38 -3.71
CA LYS A 67 7.86 -1.15 -2.87
C LYS A 67 7.74 0.05 -1.93
N LEU A 68 6.78 0.93 -2.16
CA LEU A 68 6.59 2.14 -1.36
C LEU A 68 5.20 2.14 -0.70
N GLU A 69 5.10 2.68 0.52
CA GLU A 69 3.86 2.64 1.32
C GLU A 69 2.64 3.21 0.57
N HIS A 70 2.81 4.23 -0.25
CA HIS A 70 1.72 4.81 -1.04
C HIS A 70 1.16 3.84 -2.10
N GLU A 71 1.94 2.85 -2.54
CA GLU A 71 1.53 1.79 -3.47
C GLU A 71 0.75 0.70 -2.74
N ASN A 72 1.18 0.36 -1.53
CA ASN A 72 0.45 -0.52 -0.62
C ASN A 72 -0.93 0.07 -0.30
N ILE A 73 -1.01 1.38 -0.04
CA ILE A 73 -2.26 2.11 0.15
C ILE A 73 -3.14 2.05 -1.13
N GLN A 74 -2.55 2.18 -2.34
CA GLN A 74 -3.29 2.04 -3.59
C GLN A 74 -3.90 0.64 -3.74
N ASN A 75 -3.14 -0.42 -3.46
CA ASN A 75 -3.63 -1.80 -3.48
C ASN A 75 -4.78 -2.01 -2.47
N PHE A 76 -4.61 -1.56 -1.22
CA PHE A 76 -5.68 -1.65 -0.22
C PHE A 76 -6.93 -0.81 -0.56
N LYS A 77 -6.81 0.27 -1.34
CA LYS A 77 -7.98 1.00 -1.85
C LYS A 77 -8.72 0.23 -2.95
N ILE A 78 -8.02 -0.57 -3.76
CA ILE A 78 -8.66 -1.54 -4.67
C ILE A 78 -9.41 -2.59 -3.85
N LEU A 79 -8.79 -3.14 -2.81
CA LEU A 79 -9.41 -4.12 -1.90
C LEU A 79 -10.67 -3.58 -1.21
N GLN A 80 -10.61 -2.36 -0.64
CA GLN A 80 -11.76 -1.71 0.00
C GLN A 80 -12.93 -1.47 -0.97
N ASN A 81 -12.65 -1.20 -2.25
CA ASN A 81 -13.68 -1.04 -3.27
C ASN A 81 -14.31 -2.40 -3.63
N ALA A 82 -13.52 -3.45 -3.75
CA ALA A 82 -13.99 -4.83 -3.99
C ALA A 82 -14.91 -5.30 -2.86
N PHE A 83 -14.49 -5.11 -1.60
CA PHE A 83 -15.27 -5.42 -0.40
C PHE A 83 -16.65 -4.73 -0.44
N ARG A 84 -16.69 -3.43 -0.78
CA ARG A 84 -17.95 -2.70 -0.93
C ARG A 84 -18.82 -3.24 -2.07
N ALA A 85 -18.22 -3.62 -3.20
CA ALA A 85 -18.96 -4.10 -4.37
C ALA A 85 -19.73 -5.41 -4.09
N ILE A 86 -19.12 -6.35 -3.35
CA ILE A 86 -19.73 -7.66 -3.02
C ILE A 86 -20.29 -7.75 -1.59
N ARG A 87 -20.36 -6.60 -0.88
CA ARG A 87 -20.97 -6.42 0.46
C ARG A 87 -20.27 -7.19 1.60
N ILE A 88 -18.94 -7.17 1.62
CA ILE A 88 -18.16 -7.55 2.80
C ILE A 88 -18.22 -6.40 3.83
N GLU A 89 -18.62 -6.72 5.05
CA GLU A 89 -18.79 -5.74 6.15
C GLU A 89 -17.48 -5.49 6.93
N LYS A 90 -16.51 -6.40 6.85
CA LYS A 90 -15.22 -6.27 7.53
C LYS A 90 -14.47 -5.01 7.08
N ILE A 91 -14.27 -4.08 8.01
CA ILE A 91 -13.40 -2.92 7.83
C ILE A 91 -11.95 -3.40 7.68
N VAL A 92 -11.30 -3.04 6.57
CA VAL A 92 -9.86 -3.27 6.35
C VAL A 92 -9.06 -2.18 7.07
N PRO A 93 -8.21 -2.49 8.07
CA PRO A 93 -7.48 -1.50 8.88
C PRO A 93 -6.20 -1.01 8.17
N VAL A 94 -6.36 -0.40 6.99
CA VAL A 94 -5.28 -0.07 6.04
C VAL A 94 -4.09 0.61 6.69
N GLU A 95 -4.32 1.64 7.52
CA GLU A 95 -3.25 2.42 8.17
C GLU A 95 -2.36 1.59 9.10
N LYS A 96 -2.87 0.49 9.66
CA LYS A 96 -2.09 -0.46 10.45
C LYS A 96 -1.36 -1.46 9.56
N LEU A 97 -2.06 -2.02 8.57
CA LEU A 97 -1.54 -3.06 7.68
C LEU A 97 -0.32 -2.58 6.89
N VAL A 98 -0.40 -1.41 6.25
CA VAL A 98 0.66 -0.89 5.36
C VAL A 98 1.98 -0.61 6.07
N LYS A 99 1.97 -0.51 7.41
CA LYS A 99 3.16 -0.32 8.26
C LYS A 99 3.98 -1.60 8.46
N GLY A 100 3.57 -2.73 7.86
CA GLY A 100 4.31 -3.99 7.94
C GLY A 100 4.36 -4.60 9.33
N LYS A 101 3.49 -4.20 10.25
CA LYS A 101 3.45 -4.75 11.61
C LYS A 101 2.94 -6.19 11.59
N PHE A 102 3.68 -7.10 12.24
CA PHE A 102 3.33 -8.52 12.32
C PHE A 102 1.92 -8.73 12.90
N GLN A 103 1.63 -8.16 14.08
CA GLN A 103 0.36 -8.38 14.78
C GLN A 103 -0.86 -7.97 13.94
N ASP A 104 -0.88 -6.74 13.40
CA ASP A 104 -2.00 -6.23 12.61
C ASP A 104 -2.21 -7.02 11.30
N ASN A 105 -1.12 -7.43 10.64
CA ASN A 105 -1.20 -8.26 9.43
C ASN A 105 -1.60 -9.72 9.75
N PHE A 106 -1.16 -10.27 10.90
CA PHE A 106 -1.51 -11.63 11.32
C PHE A 106 -2.98 -11.74 11.75
N GLU A 107 -3.50 -10.76 12.49
CA GLU A 107 -4.93 -10.69 12.83
C GLU A 107 -5.82 -10.62 11.57
N PHE A 108 -5.44 -9.76 10.61
CA PHE A 108 -6.22 -9.60 9.39
C PHE A 108 -6.17 -10.85 8.48
N VAL A 109 -5.01 -11.50 8.32
CA VAL A 109 -4.91 -12.72 7.50
C VAL A 109 -5.60 -13.94 8.14
N GLN A 110 -5.61 -14.06 9.47
CA GLN A 110 -6.41 -15.09 10.16
C GLN A 110 -7.91 -14.95 9.85
N TRP A 111 -8.43 -13.72 9.92
CA TRP A 111 -9.80 -13.44 9.50
C TRP A 111 -9.99 -13.70 7.99
N PHE A 112 -9.04 -13.28 7.15
CA PHE A 112 -9.13 -13.43 5.70
C PHE A 112 -9.11 -14.91 5.27
N LYS A 113 -8.38 -15.79 5.96
CA LYS A 113 -8.41 -17.25 5.72
C LYS A 113 -9.80 -17.83 5.99
N LYS A 114 -10.39 -17.55 7.15
CA LYS A 114 -11.76 -18.00 7.48
C LYS A 114 -12.80 -17.44 6.51
N PHE A 115 -12.61 -16.19 6.04
CA PHE A 115 -13.43 -15.59 4.99
C PHE A 115 -13.26 -16.31 3.64
N PHE A 116 -12.03 -16.65 3.24
CA PHE A 116 -11.76 -17.43 2.03
C PHE A 116 -12.44 -18.80 2.08
N ASP A 117 -12.27 -19.53 3.18
CA ASP A 117 -12.84 -20.88 3.37
C ASP A 117 -14.38 -20.88 3.34
N ALA A 118 -15.01 -19.78 3.77
CA ALA A 118 -16.47 -19.61 3.74
C ALA A 118 -17.05 -19.21 2.36
N ASN A 119 -16.19 -18.92 1.37
CA ASN A 119 -16.61 -18.40 0.06
C ASN A 119 -16.03 -19.16 -1.14
N TYR A 120 -14.87 -19.81 -1.00
CA TYR A 120 -14.23 -20.58 -2.06
C TYR A 120 -14.74 -22.03 -2.07
N THR A 121 -16.00 -22.22 -2.48
CA THR A 121 -16.66 -23.54 -2.48
C THR A 121 -16.38 -24.36 -3.75
N ASP A 122 -16.26 -23.70 -4.90
CA ASP A 122 -15.94 -24.36 -6.17
C ASP A 122 -14.44 -24.20 -6.47
N ALA A 123 -13.75 -25.31 -6.69
CA ALA A 123 -12.37 -25.30 -7.16
C ALA A 123 -12.31 -24.92 -8.65
N GLN A 124 -12.42 -23.62 -8.94
CA GLN A 124 -12.24 -23.07 -10.28
C GLN A 124 -10.77 -23.14 -10.69
N ASP A 125 -10.50 -23.43 -11.97
CA ASP A 125 -9.14 -23.42 -12.53
C ASP A 125 -8.61 -21.99 -12.66
N TYR A 126 -8.01 -21.50 -11.57
CA TYR A 126 -7.39 -20.17 -11.49
C TYR A 126 -5.86 -20.27 -11.62
N ASP A 127 -5.30 -19.74 -12.70
CA ASP A 127 -3.85 -19.56 -12.87
C ASP A 127 -3.40 -18.23 -12.22
N PRO A 128 -2.70 -18.27 -11.07
CA PRO A 128 -2.27 -17.06 -10.38
C PRO A 128 -1.06 -16.38 -11.02
N VAL A 129 -0.34 -17.04 -11.95
CA VAL A 129 0.80 -16.46 -12.66
C VAL A 129 0.30 -15.70 -13.89
N ALA A 130 -0.60 -16.29 -14.68
CA ALA A 130 -1.26 -15.61 -15.79
C ALA A 130 -2.10 -14.41 -15.31
N ALA A 131 -2.82 -14.53 -14.19
CA ALA A 131 -3.58 -13.42 -13.61
C ALA A 131 -2.72 -12.22 -13.13
N ARG A 132 -1.39 -12.39 -13.03
CA ARG A 132 -0.41 -11.34 -12.74
C ARG A 132 0.37 -10.85 -13.97
N ASP A 133 -0.01 -11.26 -15.18
CA ASP A 133 0.79 -11.08 -16.40
C ASP A 133 2.26 -11.56 -16.22
N GLY A 134 2.45 -12.65 -15.46
CA GLY A 134 3.77 -13.22 -15.13
C GLY A 134 4.58 -12.49 -14.05
N GLN A 135 4.03 -11.46 -13.38
CA GLN A 135 4.75 -10.79 -12.30
C GLN A 135 4.89 -11.69 -11.06
N PRO A 136 6.04 -11.64 -10.33
CA PRO A 136 6.21 -12.36 -9.08
C PRO A 136 5.36 -11.75 -7.96
N LEU A 137 4.94 -12.60 -7.01
CA LEU A 137 4.30 -12.20 -5.76
C LEU A 137 5.03 -12.87 -4.59
N GLY A 138 5.25 -12.12 -3.51
CA GLY A 138 6.20 -12.52 -2.48
C GLY A 138 7.66 -12.36 -2.96
N GLY A 139 8.59 -12.55 -2.03
CA GLY A 139 9.97 -12.04 -2.12
C GLY A 139 10.20 -10.96 -1.06
N ASP A 140 11.45 -10.81 -0.62
CA ASP A 140 11.78 -9.89 0.45
C ASP A 140 11.72 -8.43 -0.01
N THR A 141 10.71 -7.72 0.48
CA THR A 141 10.61 -6.25 0.41
C THR A 141 11.61 -5.59 1.37
N LYS A 142 12.89 -5.98 1.28
CA LYS A 142 13.99 -5.31 1.96
C LYS A 142 14.23 -3.96 1.27
N ALA A 143 13.99 -2.87 2.00
CA ALA A 143 14.21 -1.52 1.49
C ALA A 143 15.66 -1.35 0.99
N THR A 144 15.84 -0.56 -0.06
CA THR A 144 17.09 -0.42 -0.81
C THR A 144 18.25 0.09 0.06
N GLY A 145 19.09 -0.85 0.53
CA GLY A 145 20.45 -0.56 1.01
C GLY A 145 21.46 -1.09 -0.03
N PRO A 146 22.36 -0.25 -0.57
CA PRO A 146 23.30 -0.70 -1.59
C PRO A 146 24.47 -1.48 -0.96
N GLY A 147 24.47 -2.82 -1.07
CA GLY A 147 25.60 -3.63 -0.60
C GLY A 147 25.46 -5.15 -0.77
N ALA A 148 26.26 -5.71 -1.68
CA ALA A 148 26.59 -7.14 -1.89
C ALA A 148 25.44 -8.13 -2.23
N GLY A 149 25.67 -9.19 -3.03
CA GLY A 149 26.85 -9.48 -3.85
C GLY A 149 27.06 -10.98 -4.13
N GLY A 150 27.24 -11.36 -5.40
CA GLY A 150 27.53 -12.73 -5.85
C GLY A 150 26.36 -13.39 -6.63
N SER A 151 26.58 -14.17 -7.68
CA SER A 151 27.86 -14.61 -8.26
C SER A 151 27.80 -14.88 -9.78
N SER A 152 28.99 -14.91 -10.40
CA SER A 152 29.36 -15.64 -11.63
C SER A 152 28.56 -15.44 -12.93
N GLY A 153 29.09 -14.58 -13.80
CA GLY A 153 28.77 -14.52 -15.24
C GLY A 153 29.92 -13.92 -16.04
N ILE A 154 30.90 -14.75 -16.45
CA ILE A 154 32.14 -14.27 -17.08
C ILE A 154 31.88 -13.80 -18.51
N ARG A 155 32.24 -12.54 -18.81
CA ARG A 155 32.43 -12.08 -20.20
C ARG A 155 33.52 -10.99 -20.26
N ALA A 156 34.50 -11.17 -21.15
CA ALA A 156 35.67 -10.31 -21.24
C ALA A 156 35.39 -8.95 -21.92
N PRO A 157 36.13 -7.88 -21.58
CA PRO A 157 36.03 -6.58 -22.24
C PRO A 157 36.81 -6.55 -23.57
N PRO A 158 36.31 -5.88 -24.62
CA PRO A 158 37.11 -5.56 -25.81
C PRO A 158 38.11 -4.42 -25.53
N ALA A 159 39.24 -4.45 -26.23
CA ALA A 159 40.39 -3.55 -26.01
C ALA A 159 40.16 -2.09 -26.48
N PRO A 160 40.88 -1.10 -25.90
CA PRO A 160 40.76 0.30 -26.29
C PRO A 160 41.39 0.58 -27.68
N ARG A 161 40.74 1.41 -28.49
CA ARG A 161 41.23 1.81 -29.82
C ARG A 161 42.09 3.08 -29.71
N VAL A 162 43.34 3.00 -30.15
CA VAL A 162 44.30 4.12 -30.14
C VAL A 162 43.92 5.25 -31.11
N PRO A 163 44.30 6.51 -30.83
CA PRO A 163 43.96 7.67 -31.67
C PRO A 163 44.85 7.77 -32.92
N VAL A 164 44.32 8.39 -33.98
CA VAL A 164 45.06 8.79 -35.19
C VAL A 164 45.08 10.31 -35.29
N THR A 165 46.20 10.87 -35.71
CA THR A 165 46.50 12.32 -35.67
C THR A 165 46.10 13.10 -36.91
N ARG A 166 45.83 14.39 -36.68
CA ARG A 166 45.66 15.55 -37.60
C ARG A 166 47.01 15.89 -38.32
N PRO A 167 47.20 16.96 -39.16
CA PRO A 167 46.32 18.05 -39.66
C PRO A 167 46.55 18.40 -41.18
N PRO A 168 46.60 19.68 -41.68
CA PRO A 168 45.54 20.72 -41.82
C PRO A 168 45.37 21.34 -43.24
N ALA A 169 44.19 21.94 -43.52
CA ALA A 169 43.93 23.14 -44.36
C ALA A 169 42.42 23.48 -44.30
N ALA A 170 41.90 24.72 -44.38
CA ALA A 170 42.45 26.08 -44.27
C ALA A 170 41.34 27.03 -43.71
N ALA A 171 41.62 28.32 -43.53
CA ALA A 171 40.73 29.40 -43.04
C ALA A 171 41.04 30.72 -43.84
N PRO A 172 40.52 31.96 -43.57
CA PRO A 172 39.69 32.43 -42.43
C PRO A 172 38.64 33.58 -42.66
N GLN A 173 37.88 33.95 -41.61
CA GLN A 173 37.39 35.32 -41.24
C GLN A 173 36.28 36.05 -42.11
N PRO A 174 35.75 37.25 -41.74
CA PRO A 174 35.08 37.63 -40.46
C PRO A 174 33.86 38.62 -40.57
N SER A 175 33.31 39.04 -39.39
CA SER A 175 32.54 40.30 -39.07
C SER A 175 31.00 40.24 -38.97
N LYS A 176 30.29 41.21 -38.34
CA LYS A 176 30.26 41.76 -36.94
C LYS A 176 29.02 42.74 -36.79
N PRO A 177 28.63 43.23 -35.58
CA PRO A 177 27.26 43.74 -35.29
C PRO A 177 27.08 45.28 -35.16
N VAL A 178 25.84 45.74 -34.89
CA VAL A 178 25.41 47.14 -34.61
C VAL A 178 24.40 47.22 -33.43
N THR A 179 24.30 48.39 -32.77
CA THR A 179 23.58 48.68 -31.49
C THR A 179 22.84 50.06 -31.57
N THR A 180 22.28 50.60 -30.44
CA THR A 180 22.02 52.07 -30.17
C THR A 180 20.71 52.67 -30.77
N THR A 181 19.81 53.45 -30.11
CA THR A 181 19.62 54.02 -28.72
C THR A 181 18.14 54.37 -28.38
N LYS A 182 17.84 54.92 -27.17
CA LYS A 182 16.60 55.69 -26.80
C LYS A 182 16.74 57.21 -27.12
N PRO A 183 15.71 58.09 -27.09
CA PRO A 183 15.01 58.64 -25.88
C PRO A 183 13.45 58.68 -26.00
N VAL A 184 12.59 58.71 -24.97
CA VAL A 184 12.25 59.70 -23.90
C VAL A 184 11.63 61.03 -24.40
N GLN A 185 10.32 61.30 -24.19
CA GLN A 185 9.76 62.21 -23.14
C GLN A 185 8.23 62.57 -23.29
N GLN A 186 7.60 62.98 -22.17
CA GLN A 186 6.40 63.85 -22.00
C GLN A 186 4.94 63.30 -22.11
N GLN A 187 4.00 64.13 -21.61
CA GLN A 187 2.64 63.90 -21.05
C GLN A 187 1.92 65.28 -21.00
N PRO A 188 0.68 65.51 -20.48
CA PRO A 188 -0.45 64.66 -20.02
C PRO A 188 -1.79 65.16 -20.66
N PRO A 189 -2.97 65.33 -20.00
CA PRO A 189 -3.67 64.65 -18.87
C PRO A 189 -5.08 64.12 -19.32
N LYS A 190 -6.09 63.74 -18.51
CA LYS A 190 -6.38 63.58 -17.05
C LYS A 190 -6.72 62.07 -16.79
N THR A 191 -7.72 61.54 -16.06
CA THR A 191 -8.82 61.99 -15.14
C THR A 191 -9.29 60.78 -14.29
N THR A 192 -9.74 60.98 -13.03
CA THR A 192 -10.71 60.16 -12.21
C THR A 192 -10.62 58.62 -12.15
N SER A 193 -10.76 57.91 -11.02
CA SER A 193 -11.31 58.26 -9.69
C SER A 193 -10.63 57.46 -8.55
N VAL A 194 -10.88 57.85 -7.30
CA VAL A 194 -10.30 57.27 -6.07
C VAL A 194 -11.33 56.45 -5.29
N ILE A 195 -10.95 55.26 -4.82
CA ILE A 195 -11.64 54.53 -3.72
C ILE A 195 -10.57 54.01 -2.74
N HIS A 196 -10.84 54.12 -1.43
CA HIS A 196 -9.88 53.83 -0.37
C HIS A 196 -9.91 52.37 0.11
N ARG A 197 -8.78 51.88 0.67
CA ARG A 197 -8.66 50.57 1.32
C ARG A 197 -8.05 50.71 2.73
N PRO A 198 -8.75 50.32 3.81
CA PRO A 198 -8.17 50.20 5.14
C PRO A 198 -7.34 48.91 5.31
N THR A 199 -6.38 48.91 6.25
CA THR A 199 -5.51 47.75 6.56
C THR A 199 -5.19 47.66 8.05
N ILE A 200 -5.56 46.55 8.70
CA ILE A 200 -5.09 46.11 10.04
C ILE A 200 -5.17 44.55 10.11
N PRO A 201 -4.53 43.84 11.07
CA PRO A 201 -3.58 42.79 10.65
C PRO A 201 -3.65 41.43 11.39
N ALA A 202 -2.75 40.54 10.97
CA ALA A 202 -2.02 39.54 11.77
C ALA A 202 -2.74 38.51 12.67
N ASN A 203 -2.59 37.25 12.24
CA ASN A 203 -2.08 36.12 13.03
C ASN A 203 -2.91 35.59 14.22
N HIS A 204 -3.57 34.44 14.01
CA HIS A 204 -4.02 33.54 15.08
C HIS A 204 -3.34 32.17 14.95
N SER A 205 -2.49 31.82 15.93
CA SER A 205 -1.96 30.47 16.10
C SER A 205 -2.97 29.60 16.85
N SER A 206 -3.24 28.39 16.36
CA SER A 206 -4.13 27.42 17.01
C SER A 206 -3.43 26.09 17.27
N THR A 207 -2.84 25.94 18.46
CA THR A 207 -2.30 24.66 18.94
C THR A 207 -3.45 23.75 19.39
N ILE A 208 -3.76 22.71 18.62
CA ILE A 208 -4.72 21.67 19.04
C ILE A 208 -3.94 20.53 19.69
N ASN A 209 -4.03 20.44 21.03
CA ASN A 209 -3.49 19.32 21.79
C ASN A 209 -4.43 18.10 21.69
N ASN A 210 -3.98 17.04 21.01
CA ASN A 210 -4.67 15.75 21.01
C ASN A 210 -4.26 14.93 22.25
N HIS A 211 -5.14 14.86 23.25
CA HIS A 211 -4.98 13.95 24.40
C HIS A 211 -6.33 13.33 24.80
N HIS A 212 -6.71 12.23 24.12
CA HIS A 212 -7.98 11.52 24.39
C HIS A 212 -8.00 10.02 23.99
N GLN A 213 -6.84 9.36 23.83
CA GLN A 213 -6.75 7.94 23.41
C GLN A 213 -6.32 6.95 24.51
N GLY A 214 -6.12 7.40 25.76
CA GLY A 214 -5.65 6.54 26.86
C GLY A 214 -6.73 5.67 27.53
N THR A 215 -7.99 6.08 27.50
CA THR A 215 -9.11 5.44 28.22
C THR A 215 -9.67 4.22 27.49
N ASN A 216 -10.02 4.38 26.22
CA ASN A 216 -10.94 3.47 25.52
C ASN A 216 -10.41 2.03 25.37
N ASN A 217 -9.09 1.84 25.35
CA ASN A 217 -8.47 0.51 25.27
C ASN A 217 -8.57 -0.26 26.61
N ASN A 218 -8.50 0.44 27.75
CA ASN A 218 -8.64 -0.17 29.07
C ASN A 218 -10.11 -0.54 29.35
N GLU A 219 -11.05 0.32 28.93
CA GLU A 219 -12.48 0.04 29.04
C GLU A 219 -12.88 -1.20 28.22
N ASN A 220 -12.37 -1.37 26.99
CA ASN A 220 -12.63 -2.58 26.19
C ASN A 220 -12.05 -3.84 26.85
N LEU A 221 -10.83 -3.78 27.40
CA LEU A 221 -10.22 -4.92 28.09
C LEU A 221 -11.00 -5.32 29.35
N ARG A 222 -11.49 -4.33 30.10
CA ARG A 222 -12.30 -4.53 31.30
C ARG A 222 -13.67 -5.10 30.98
N LEU A 223 -14.35 -4.60 29.94
CA LEU A 223 -15.62 -5.13 29.46
C LEU A 223 -15.47 -6.57 28.95
N GLN A 224 -14.38 -6.91 28.28
CA GLN A 224 -14.09 -8.31 27.91
C GLN A 224 -13.94 -9.20 29.14
N GLN A 225 -13.16 -8.77 30.15
CA GLN A 225 -12.99 -9.53 31.39
C GLN A 225 -14.30 -9.69 32.18
N GLU A 226 -15.21 -8.72 32.10
CA GLU A 226 -16.55 -8.79 32.70
C GLU A 226 -17.49 -9.74 31.94
N ILE A 227 -17.39 -9.80 30.61
CA ILE A 227 -18.07 -10.81 29.77
C ILE A 227 -17.56 -12.22 30.09
N ASP A 228 -16.24 -12.42 30.15
CA ASP A 228 -15.62 -13.73 30.39
C ASP A 228 -16.03 -14.28 31.79
N ASN A 229 -16.04 -13.42 32.81
CA ASN A 229 -16.52 -13.74 34.16
C ASN A 229 -18.02 -14.11 34.20
N LEU A 230 -18.87 -13.41 33.43
CA LEU A 230 -20.29 -13.75 33.31
C LEU A 230 -20.50 -15.09 32.60
N GLN A 231 -19.67 -15.43 31.60
CA GLN A 231 -19.69 -16.76 30.98
C GLN A 231 -19.27 -17.86 31.97
N GLU A 232 -18.25 -17.63 32.80
CA GLU A 232 -17.86 -18.60 33.84
C GLU A 232 -18.98 -18.84 34.86
N ILE A 233 -19.64 -17.78 35.34
CA ILE A 233 -20.78 -17.90 36.27
C ILE A 233 -21.94 -18.73 35.65
N ILE A 234 -22.27 -18.49 34.38
CA ILE A 234 -23.29 -19.27 33.66
C ILE A 234 -22.85 -20.74 33.53
N GLN A 235 -21.58 -20.98 33.21
CA GLN A 235 -21.02 -22.33 33.05
C GLN A 235 -21.00 -23.11 34.38
N GLN A 236 -20.71 -22.44 35.50
CA GLN A 236 -20.78 -23.04 36.84
C GLN A 236 -22.22 -23.33 37.27
N HIS A 237 -23.17 -22.43 37.00
CA HIS A 237 -24.58 -22.65 37.34
C HIS A 237 -25.21 -23.79 36.52
N ALA A 238 -24.83 -23.92 35.23
CA ALA A 238 -25.22 -25.03 34.37
C ALA A 238 -24.62 -26.39 34.77
N ALA A 239 -23.68 -26.42 35.72
CA ALA A 239 -23.10 -27.65 36.28
C ALA A 239 -23.70 -28.04 37.64
N GLN A 240 -24.74 -27.35 38.11
CA GLN A 240 -25.43 -27.58 39.38
C GLN A 240 -26.92 -27.96 39.20
N ILE A 241 -27.31 -28.36 37.97
CA ILE A 241 -28.67 -28.76 37.55
C ILE A 241 -28.58 -30.13 36.86
#